data_AF-A0A6J7R2I9-F1
#
_entry.id   AF-A0A6J7R2I9-F1
#
_cell.length_a   1.000
_cell.length_b   1.000
_cell.length_c   1.000
_cell.angle_alpha   90.00
_cell.angle_beta   90.00
_cell.angle_gamma   90.00
#
_symmetry.space_group_name_H-M   'P 1'
#
loop_
_entity.id
_entity.type
_entity.pdbx_description
1 polymer ?
#
loop_
_entity_poly.entity_id
_entity_poly.type
_entity_poly.pdbx_seq_one_letter_code
_entity_poly.pdbx_strand_id
1 'polypeptide(L)'
;MLPKLAGLAGAGKSQDFRDGLMRLLAVVTGIAALGTLAAFTVGPIAGRILFKDFDMSALNLGLLAAGSGAFIIALTIAQALIALNAYARVAFSWVAGVAGFAVVCSLFTDIFLRVELGFLAGAVVACALMLMQLQRVMHSGLAISAQSLLEAIEHEPLEL
;
A
#
# COMPACT_ATOMS: atom_id res chain seq x y z
N MET A 1 -8.72 -10.38 11.34
CA MET A 1 -9.14 -9.22 10.52
C MET A 1 -9.85 -9.62 9.23
N LEU A 2 -9.48 -10.75 8.59
CA LEU A 2 -10.18 -11.34 7.44
C LEU A 2 -11.70 -11.61 7.62
N PRO A 3 -12.20 -12.07 8.80
CA PRO A 3 -13.63 -12.39 8.96
C PRO A 3 -14.55 -11.17 8.90
N LYS A 4 -14.07 -10.01 9.37
CA LYS A 4 -14.87 -8.78 9.45
C LYS A 4 -15.00 -8.10 8.08
N LEU A 5 -13.98 -8.23 7.23
CA LEU A 5 -14.00 -7.73 5.85
C LEU A 5 -14.85 -8.62 4.93
N ALA A 6 -14.81 -9.94 5.11
CA ALA A 6 -15.69 -10.87 4.40
C ALA A 6 -17.18 -10.68 4.76
N GLY A 7 -17.49 -10.39 6.02
CA GLY A 7 -18.85 -10.09 6.47
C GLY A 7 -19.41 -8.76 5.94
N LEU A 8 -18.57 -7.74 5.76
CA LEU A 8 -19.00 -6.45 5.20
C LEU A 8 -19.16 -6.48 3.67
N ALA A 9 -18.34 -7.27 2.97
CA ALA A 9 -18.49 -7.51 1.53
C ALA A 9 -19.79 -8.27 1.20
N GLY A 10 -20.22 -9.20 2.05
CA GLY A 10 -21.51 -9.89 1.93
C GLY A 10 -22.73 -9.02 2.28
N ALA A 11 -22.55 -7.87 2.94
CA ALA A 11 -23.63 -7.01 3.45
C ALA A 11 -23.91 -5.75 2.62
N GLY A 12 -23.25 -5.56 1.46
CA GLY A 12 -23.46 -4.39 0.61
C GLY A 12 -22.93 -3.05 1.16
N LYS A 13 -22.22 -3.06 2.30
CA LYS A 13 -21.72 -1.84 2.99
C LYS A 13 -20.36 -1.38 2.45
N SER A 14 -20.34 -0.92 1.20
CA SER A 14 -19.12 -0.43 0.53
C SER A 14 -18.46 0.75 1.27
N GLN A 15 -19.23 1.56 1.99
CA GLN A 15 -18.73 2.71 2.77
C GLN A 15 -17.95 2.27 4.02
N ASP A 16 -18.51 1.39 4.85
CA ASP A 16 -17.82 0.87 6.06
C ASP A 16 -16.48 0.19 5.73
N PHE A 17 -16.41 -0.52 4.59
CA PHE A 17 -15.17 -1.11 4.10
C PHE A 17 -14.11 -0.04 3.76
N ARG A 18 -14.51 1.02 3.05
CA ARG A 18 -13.61 2.12 2.67
C ARG A 18 -13.08 2.85 3.89
N ASP A 19 -13.96 3.17 4.83
CA ASP A 19 -13.57 3.90 6.04
C ASP A 19 -12.61 3.08 6.90
N GLY A 20 -12.89 1.78 7.05
CA GLY A 20 -11.99 0.85 7.72
C GLY A 20 -10.63 0.76 7.01
N LEU A 21 -10.62 0.66 5.68
CA LEU A 21 -9.40 0.59 4.87
C LEU A 21 -8.59 1.89 4.96
N MET A 22 -9.23 3.05 4.84
CA MET A 22 -8.55 4.35 4.92
C MET A 22 -7.98 4.60 6.31
N ARG A 23 -8.69 4.20 7.37
CA ARG A 23 -8.18 4.26 8.73
C ARG A 23 -6.96 3.36 8.92
N LEU A 24 -6.99 2.14 8.37
CA LEU A 24 -5.84 1.23 8.41
C LEU A 24 -4.64 1.80 7.65
N LEU A 25 -4.87 2.31 6.42
CA LEU A 25 -3.82 2.92 5.62
C LEU A 25 -3.22 4.14 6.30
N ALA A 26 -4.02 4.98 6.95
CA ALA A 26 -3.55 6.12 7.71
C ALA A 26 -2.64 5.69 8.87
N VAL A 27 -3.04 4.67 9.65
CA VAL A 27 -2.23 4.14 10.76
C VAL A 27 -0.92 3.55 10.24
N VAL A 28 -0.97 2.70 9.22
CA VAL A 28 0.22 2.04 8.65
C VAL A 28 1.18 3.07 8.06
N THR A 29 0.65 4.08 7.34
CA THR A 29 1.46 5.17 6.78
C THR A 29 2.09 6.01 7.88
N GLY A 30 1.36 6.31 8.95
CA GLY A 30 1.88 7.03 10.11
C GLY A 30 3.03 6.28 10.78
N ILE A 31 2.87 4.98 11.01
CA ILE A 31 3.93 4.12 11.59
C ILE A 31 5.14 4.06 10.65
N ALA A 32 4.93 3.89 9.35
CA ALA A 32 6.00 3.87 8.36
C ALA A 32 6.78 5.19 8.33
N ALA A 33 6.10 6.33 8.37
CA ALA A 33 6.71 7.65 8.41
C ALA A 33 7.52 7.87 9.70
N LEU A 34 6.96 7.53 10.85
CA LEU A 34 7.65 7.62 12.15
C LEU A 34 8.87 6.70 12.21
N GLY A 35 8.74 5.46 11.76
CA GLY A 35 9.85 4.50 11.71
C GLY A 35 10.96 4.96 10.77
N THR A 36 10.61 5.52 9.62
CA THR A 36 11.57 6.11 8.68
C THR A 36 12.30 7.29 9.29
N LEU A 37 11.58 8.22 9.92
CA LEU A 37 12.18 9.38 10.59
C LEU A 37 13.09 8.96 11.75
N ALA A 38 12.69 7.97 12.54
CA ALA A 38 13.51 7.40 13.60
C ALA A 38 14.79 6.76 13.04
N ALA A 39 14.71 6.03 11.92
CA ALA A 39 15.86 5.44 11.26
C ALA A 39 16.86 6.50 10.76
N PHE A 40 16.38 7.62 10.21
CA PHE A 40 17.22 8.75 9.79
C PHE A 40 17.88 9.52 10.93
N THR A 41 17.28 9.53 12.13
CA THR A 41 17.73 10.40 13.23
C THR A 41 18.50 9.65 14.30
N VAL A 42 17.92 8.57 14.82
CA VAL A 42 18.47 7.77 15.94
C VAL A 42 18.91 6.38 15.52
N GLY A 43 18.68 5.99 14.25
CA GLY A 43 19.00 4.67 13.71
C GLY A 43 20.44 4.21 14.02
N PRO A 44 21.48 5.00 13.71
CA PRO A 44 22.86 4.57 13.98
C PRO A 44 23.19 4.48 15.48
N ILE A 45 22.53 5.28 16.31
CA ILE A 45 22.71 5.22 17.78
C ILE A 45 22.14 3.91 18.28
N ALA A 46 20.89 3.60 17.90
CA ALA A 46 20.25 2.33 18.23
C ALA A 46 21.06 1.14 17.70
N GLY A 47 21.55 1.22 16.45
CA GLY A 47 22.38 0.19 15.83
C GLY A 47 23.65 -0.11 16.63
N ARG A 48 24.39 0.92 17.07
CA ARG A 48 25.60 0.76 17.90
C ARG A 48 25.33 0.24 19.31
N ILE A 49 24.13 0.46 19.85
CA ILE A 49 23.73 -0.10 21.15
C ILE A 49 23.38 -1.59 21.00
N LEU A 50 22.67 -1.93 19.93
CA LEU A 50 22.16 -3.29 19.69
C LEU A 50 23.21 -4.24 19.11
N PHE A 51 24.18 -3.71 18.36
CA PHE A 51 25.17 -4.51 17.63
C PHE A 51 26.59 -3.97 17.87
N LYS A 52 27.52 -4.89 18.13
CA LYS A 52 28.91 -4.58 18.49
C LYS A 52 29.71 -3.93 17.36
N ASP A 53 29.46 -4.32 16.11
CA ASP A 53 30.18 -3.86 14.91
C ASP A 53 29.23 -3.16 13.92
N PHE A 54 28.53 -2.13 14.39
CA PHE A 54 27.54 -1.42 13.59
C PHE A 54 28.14 -0.23 12.82
N ASP A 55 28.17 -0.32 11.49
CA ASP A 55 28.76 0.70 10.59
C ASP A 55 27.77 1.26 9.54
N MET A 56 26.48 0.99 9.68
CA MET A 56 25.48 1.54 8.75
C MET A 56 25.23 3.04 8.99
N SER A 57 25.25 3.81 7.90
CA SER A 57 24.92 5.23 7.94
C SER A 57 23.43 5.47 8.24
N ALA A 58 23.10 6.67 8.75
CA ALA A 58 21.71 7.09 8.95
C ALA A 58 20.91 7.11 7.63
N LEU A 59 21.56 7.45 6.52
CA LEU A 59 20.95 7.49 5.20
C LEU A 59 20.53 6.08 4.77
N ASN A 60 21.43 5.12 4.92
CA ASN A 60 21.19 3.73 4.52
C ASN A 60 20.02 3.11 5.30
N LEU A 61 20.03 3.29 6.63
CA LEU A 61 18.93 2.87 7.49
C LEU A 61 17.61 3.56 7.13
N GLY A 62 17.66 4.87 6.89
CA GLY A 62 16.50 5.66 6.50
C GLY A 62 15.89 5.21 5.17
N LEU A 63 16.72 4.93 4.17
CA LEU A 63 16.28 4.43 2.86
C LEU A 63 15.65 3.03 2.96
N LEU A 64 16.25 2.12 3.73
CA LEU A 64 15.68 0.79 3.97
C LEU A 64 14.37 0.85 4.74
N ALA A 65 14.28 1.71 5.76
CA ALA A 65 13.07 1.93 6.53
C ALA A 65 11.95 2.52 5.65
N ALA A 66 12.29 3.50 4.79
CA ALA A 66 11.36 4.09 3.83
C ALA A 66 10.85 3.04 2.83
N GLY A 67 11.74 2.23 2.25
CA GLY A 67 11.38 1.16 1.34
C GLY A 67 10.48 0.11 2.00
N SER A 68 10.81 -0.27 3.25
CA SER A 68 10.01 -1.20 4.05
C SER A 68 8.62 -0.64 4.35
N GLY A 69 8.55 0.64 4.70
CA GLY A 69 7.29 1.36 4.91
C GLY A 69 6.41 1.36 3.66
N ALA A 70 6.97 1.74 2.52
CA ALA A 70 6.27 1.68 1.23
C ALA A 70 5.80 0.26 0.89
N PHE A 71 6.63 -0.75 1.16
CA PHE A 71 6.30 -2.16 0.93
C PHE A 71 5.14 -2.65 1.82
N ILE A 72 5.12 -2.28 3.11
CA ILE A 72 4.02 -2.63 4.03
C ILE A 72 2.71 -1.94 3.62
N ILE A 73 2.78 -0.69 3.17
CA ILE A 73 1.61 0.02 2.62
C ILE A 73 1.12 -0.70 1.37
N ALA A 74 2.02 -1.07 0.45
CA ALA A 74 1.67 -1.83 -0.75
C ALA A 74 1.00 -3.17 -0.40
N LEU A 75 1.54 -3.93 0.55
CA LEU A 75 0.93 -5.18 1.04
C LEU A 75 -0.48 -4.94 1.60
N THR A 76 -0.68 -3.87 2.36
CA THR A 76 -1.99 -3.50 2.90
C THR A 76 -3.00 -3.25 1.79
N ILE A 77 -2.60 -2.50 0.76
CA ILE A 77 -3.45 -2.23 -0.42
C ILE A 77 -3.68 -3.51 -1.23
N ALA A 78 -2.67 -4.36 -1.38
CA ALA A 78 -2.77 -5.63 -2.10
C ALA A 78 -3.84 -6.54 -1.46
N GLN A 79 -3.86 -6.65 -0.12
CA GLN A 79 -4.90 -7.42 0.57
C GLN A 79 -6.30 -6.86 0.31
N ALA A 80 -6.45 -5.53 0.27
CA ALA A 80 -7.73 -4.90 -0.07
C ALA A 80 -8.14 -5.15 -1.52
N LEU A 81 -7.22 -5.04 -2.48
CA LEU A 81 -7.47 -5.32 -3.89
C LEU A 81 -7.83 -6.80 -4.12
N ILE A 82 -7.16 -7.73 -3.45
CA ILE A 82 -7.49 -9.17 -3.51
C ILE A 82 -8.90 -9.41 -2.96
N ALA A 83 -9.26 -8.77 -1.84
CA ALA A 83 -10.62 -8.84 -1.30
C ALA A 83 -11.69 -8.28 -2.25
N LEU A 84 -11.30 -7.38 -3.16
CA LEU A 84 -12.14 -6.82 -4.23
C LEU A 84 -12.02 -7.60 -5.57
N ASN A 85 -11.51 -8.83 -5.55
CA ASN A 85 -11.29 -9.68 -6.73
C ASN A 85 -10.35 -9.10 -7.80
N ALA A 86 -9.48 -8.17 -7.43
CA ALA A 86 -8.53 -7.51 -8.32
C ALA A 86 -7.12 -8.13 -8.26
N TYR A 87 -7.00 -9.46 -8.21
CA TYR A 87 -5.71 -10.16 -8.07
C TYR A 87 -4.77 -9.94 -9.26
N ALA A 88 -5.28 -9.89 -10.50
CA ALA A 88 -4.46 -9.62 -11.68
C ALA A 88 -3.82 -8.22 -11.64
N ARG A 89 -4.55 -7.24 -11.08
CA ARG A 89 -4.09 -5.87 -10.86
C ARG A 89 -2.93 -5.81 -9.86
N VAL A 90 -3.02 -6.59 -8.79
CA VAL A 90 -1.96 -6.73 -7.79
C VAL A 90 -0.71 -7.36 -8.41
N ALA A 91 -0.86 -8.43 -9.19
CA ALA A 91 0.27 -9.07 -9.88
C ALA A 91 1.00 -8.10 -10.82
N PHE A 92 0.25 -7.33 -11.61
CA PHE A 92 0.82 -6.31 -12.49
C PHE A 92 1.63 -5.26 -11.73
N SER A 93 1.10 -4.76 -10.60
CA SER A 93 1.84 -3.82 -9.74
C SER A 93 3.13 -4.40 -9.20
N TRP A 94 3.15 -5.68 -8.81
CA TRP A 94 4.37 -6.33 -8.35
C TRP A 94 5.41 -6.45 -9.46
N VAL A 95 5.00 -6.89 -10.65
CA VAL A 95 5.91 -6.97 -11.82
C VAL A 95 6.50 -5.60 -12.14
N ALA A 96 5.69 -4.55 -12.13
CA ALA A 96 6.17 -3.19 -12.34
C ALA A 96 7.13 -2.74 -11.22
N GLY A 97 6.87 -3.11 -9.95
CA GLY A 97 7.80 -2.87 -8.84
C GLY A 97 9.14 -3.59 -9.01
N VAL A 98 9.12 -4.85 -9.44
CA VAL A 98 10.34 -5.63 -9.76
C VAL A 98 11.11 -4.99 -10.91
N ALA A 99 10.41 -4.52 -11.95
CA ALA A 99 11.04 -3.79 -13.05
C ALA A 99 11.67 -2.47 -12.55
N GLY A 100 10.96 -1.71 -11.70
CA GLY A 100 11.47 -0.50 -11.08
C GLY A 100 12.73 -0.74 -10.24
N PHE A 101 12.74 -1.80 -9.44
CA PHE A 101 13.92 -2.26 -8.69
C PHE A 101 15.08 -2.58 -9.64
N ALA A 102 14.85 -3.35 -10.69
CA ALA A 102 15.89 -3.78 -11.63
C ALA A 102 16.49 -2.59 -12.40
N VAL A 103 15.65 -1.65 -12.83
CA VAL A 103 16.08 -0.42 -13.50
C VAL A 103 16.94 0.42 -12.56
N VAL A 104 16.50 0.67 -11.32
CA VAL A 104 17.31 1.48 -10.41
C VAL A 104 18.59 0.76 -10.04
N CYS A 105 18.55 -0.56 -9.84
CA CYS A 105 19.75 -1.33 -9.58
C CYS A 105 20.78 -1.24 -10.71
N SER A 106 20.37 -1.12 -11.98
CA SER A 106 21.32 -1.03 -13.09
C SER A 106 22.00 0.35 -13.22
N LEU A 107 21.50 1.37 -12.52
CA LEU A 107 22.02 2.75 -12.60
C LEU A 107 23.14 3.04 -11.60
N PHE A 108 23.31 2.22 -10.56
CA PHE A 108 24.28 2.45 -9.49
C PHE A 108 25.31 1.33 -9.42
N THR A 109 26.56 1.68 -9.13
CA THR A 109 27.68 0.72 -8.99
C THR A 109 27.97 0.36 -7.53
N ASP A 110 27.80 1.32 -6.62
CA ASP A 110 27.91 1.08 -5.18
C ASP A 110 26.87 0.07 -4.70
N ILE A 111 27.29 -0.99 -4.03
CA ILE A 111 26.41 -2.12 -3.72
C ILE A 111 25.32 -1.77 -2.72
N PHE A 112 25.62 -0.92 -1.73
CA PHE A 112 24.68 -0.56 -0.67
C PHE A 112 23.63 0.40 -1.23
N LEU A 113 24.08 1.50 -1.84
CA LEU A 113 23.18 2.50 -2.40
C LEU A 113 22.29 1.93 -3.51
N ARG A 114 22.84 1.01 -4.32
CA ARG A 114 22.11 0.30 -5.37
C ARG A 114 20.94 -0.50 -4.83
N VAL A 115 21.15 -1.30 -3.78
CA VAL A 115 20.10 -2.13 -3.19
C VAL A 115 19.09 -1.27 -2.45
N GLU A 116 19.53 -0.25 -1.74
CA GLU A 116 18.68 0.66 -0.95
C GLU A 116 17.73 1.48 -1.85
N LEU A 117 18.28 2.14 -2.86
CA LEU A 117 17.49 2.90 -3.83
C LEU A 117 16.65 1.97 -4.71
N GLY A 118 17.19 0.81 -5.10
CA GLY A 118 16.45 -0.20 -5.85
C GLY A 118 15.22 -0.67 -5.10
N PHE A 119 15.39 -1.04 -3.83
CA PHE A 119 14.31 -1.50 -2.97
C PHE A 119 13.26 -0.42 -2.75
N LEU A 120 13.69 0.80 -2.41
CA LEU A 120 12.79 1.94 -2.23
C LEU A 120 11.99 2.22 -3.51
N ALA A 121 12.66 2.30 -4.66
CA ALA A 121 12.00 2.59 -5.93
C ALA A 121 11.01 1.51 -6.32
N GLY A 122 11.38 0.23 -6.23
CA GLY A 122 10.48 -0.89 -6.54
C GLY A 122 9.26 -0.91 -5.63
N ALA A 123 9.45 -0.69 -4.33
CA ALA A 123 8.36 -0.62 -3.36
C ALA A 123 7.42 0.57 -3.64
N VAL A 124 7.96 1.75 -3.95
CA VAL A 124 7.18 2.95 -4.30
C VAL A 124 6.40 2.75 -5.59
N VAL A 125 7.00 2.17 -6.63
CA VAL A 125 6.30 1.87 -7.90
C VAL A 125 5.14 0.92 -7.66
N ALA A 126 5.37 -0.19 -6.96
CA ALA A 126 4.30 -1.13 -6.62
C ALA A 126 3.19 -0.46 -5.81
N CYS A 127 3.56 0.27 -4.76
CA CYS A 127 2.63 1.00 -3.90
C CYS A 127 1.77 2.00 -4.68
N ALA A 128 2.39 2.84 -5.51
CA ALA A 128 1.71 3.86 -6.30
C ALA A 128 0.72 3.24 -7.30
N LEU A 129 1.13 2.19 -8.01
CA LEU A 129 0.25 1.47 -8.93
C LEU A 129 -0.91 0.80 -8.20
N MET A 130 -0.67 0.19 -7.04
CA MET A 130 -1.73 -0.42 -6.24
C MET A 130 -2.70 0.63 -5.70
N LEU A 131 -2.21 1.78 -5.24
CA LEU A 131 -3.04 2.88 -4.77
C LEU A 131 -3.94 3.42 -5.90
N MET A 132 -3.38 3.64 -7.09
CA MET A 132 -4.15 4.04 -8.26
C MET A 132 -5.22 3.01 -8.64
N GLN A 133 -4.87 1.71 -8.58
CA GLN A 133 -5.84 0.65 -8.88
C GLN A 133 -6.93 0.55 -7.82
N LEU A 134 -6.60 0.72 -6.55
CA LEU A 134 -7.57 0.77 -5.46
C LEU A 134 -8.54 1.94 -5.64
N GLN A 135 -8.03 3.14 -5.95
CA GLN A 135 -8.87 4.30 -6.26
C GLN A 135 -9.82 4.01 -7.42
N ARG A 136 -9.33 3.44 -8.53
CA ARG A 136 -10.18 3.07 -9.68
C ARG A 136 -11.28 2.08 -9.29
N VAL A 137 -10.96 1.01 -8.56
CA VAL A 137 -11.95 0.01 -8.14
C VAL A 137 -13.01 0.63 -7.21
N MET A 138 -12.59 1.50 -6.28
CA MET A 138 -13.51 2.21 -5.39
C MET A 138 -14.40 3.22 -6.14
N HIS A 139 -13.87 3.94 -7.12
CA HIS A 139 -14.70 4.85 -7.94
C HIS A 139 -15.73 4.09 -8.79
N SER A 140 -15.33 2.98 -9.43
CA SER A 140 -16.26 2.16 -10.24
C SER A 140 -17.37 1.51 -9.40
N GLY A 141 -17.08 1.12 -8.14
CA GLY A 141 -18.09 0.56 -7.25
C GLY A 141 -19.20 1.54 -6.84
N LEU A 142 -18.94 2.86 -6.85
CA LEU A 142 -19.97 3.88 -6.56
C LEU A 142 -20.95 4.04 -7.71
N ALA A 143 -20.47 3.95 -8.96
CA ALA A 143 -21.31 4.07 -10.14
C ALA A 143 -22.35 2.94 -10.25
N ILE A 144 -21.94 1.71 -9.92
CA ILE A 144 -22.84 0.54 -9.92
C ILE A 144 -23.92 0.67 -8.83
N SER A 145 -23.54 1.15 -7.63
CA SER A 145 -24.49 1.37 -6.52
C SER A 145 -25.52 2.46 -6.83
N ALA A 146 -25.12 3.53 -7.50
CA ALA A 146 -26.04 4.60 -7.90
C ALA A 146 -27.05 4.10 -8.94
N GLN A 147 -26.58 3.29 -9.91
CA GLN A 147 -27.46 2.68 -10.91
C GLN A 147 -28.49 1.74 -10.29
N SER A 148 -28.08 0.88 -9.34
CA SER A 148 -29.01 -0.02 -8.66
C SER A 148 -30.06 0.71 -7.81
N LEU A 149 -29.72 1.86 -7.24
CA LEU A 149 -30.67 2.68 -6.49
C LEU A 149 -31.63 3.43 -7.43
N LEU A 150 -31.13 3.93 -8.56
CA LEU A 150 -31.95 4.52 -9.62
C LEU A 150 -32.96 3.50 -10.16
N GLU A 151 -32.50 2.29 -10.47
CA GLU A 151 -33.34 1.19 -10.97
C GLU A 151 -34.37 0.74 -9.92
N ALA A 152 -34.01 0.73 -8.63
CA ALA A 152 -34.95 0.44 -7.55
C ALA A 152 -36.03 1.53 -7.39
N ILE A 153 -35.68 2.81 -7.55
CA ILE A 153 -36.63 3.94 -7.53
C ILE A 153 -37.52 3.92 -8.79
N GLU A 154 -36.95 3.57 -9.94
CA GLU A 154 -37.64 3.50 -11.23
C GLU A 154 -38.64 2.32 -11.30
N HIS A 155 -38.51 1.34 -10.42
CA HIS A 155 -39.42 0.19 -10.29
C HIS A 155 -40.39 0.27 -9.12
N GLU A 156 -40.42 1.37 -8.36
CA GLU A 156 -41.48 1.64 -7.40
C GLU A 156 -42.62 2.37 -8.16
N PRO A 157 -43.72 1.69 -8.54
CA PRO A 157 -44.85 2.39 -9.12
C PRO A 157 -45.39 3.31 -8.02
N LEU A 158 -45.36 4.62 -8.28
CA LEU A 158 -46.03 5.60 -7.44
C LEU A 158 -47.53 5.30 -7.49
N GLU A 159 -47.99 4.44 -6.59
CA GLU A 159 -49.40 4.28 -6.25
C GLU A 159 -49.83 5.58 -5.53
N LEU A 160 -50.16 6.59 -6.34
CA LEU A 160 -50.91 7.78 -5.94
C LEU A 160 -52.41 7.50 -6.03
#